data_AF-A0A1X7SK58-F1
#
_entry.id   AF-A0A1X7SK58-F1
#
_cell.length_a   1.000
_cell.length_b   1.000
_cell.length_c   1.000
_cell.angle_alpha   90.00
_cell.angle_beta   90.00
_cell.angle_gamma   90.00
#
_symmetry.space_group_name_H-M   'P 1'
#
loop_
_entity.id
_entity.type
_entity.pdbx_description
1 polymer ?
#
loop_
_entity_poly.entity_id
_entity_poly.type
_entity_poly.pdbx_seq_one_letter_code
_entity_poly.pdbx_strand_id
1 'polypeptide(L)'
;MREPLSVKKRIAITLWFLATPGEFRTISHLFGVARCTVCVVVHETCAAIVSVLMKRFIKFPKGDELNDIVQGCEKKWGLPQCAGAIDGSHIPISAPANNHTDYYNRKGFYSVVIQAIVDYRYLFCDVYCGWPGSVHDA
;
A
#
# COMPACT_ATOMS: atom_id res chain seq x y z
N MET A 1 -18.67 13.80 28.37
CA MET A 1 -18.19 13.59 26.99
C MET A 1 -16.93 12.74 27.08
N ARG A 2 -16.77 11.68 26.26
CA ARG A 2 -15.53 10.86 26.29
C ARG A 2 -14.37 11.67 25.71
N GLU A 3 -13.20 11.57 26.32
CA GLU A 3 -12.00 12.22 25.79
C GLU A 3 -11.58 11.58 24.45
N PRO A 4 -11.17 12.39 23.45
CA PRO A 4 -10.68 11.87 22.19
C PRO A 4 -9.37 11.11 22.38
N LEU A 5 -9.14 10.10 21.55
CA LEU A 5 -7.87 9.37 21.53
C LEU A 5 -6.72 10.30 21.13
N SER A 6 -5.63 10.26 21.89
CA SER A 6 -4.43 11.03 21.55
C SER A 6 -3.85 10.60 20.19
N VAL A 7 -3.24 11.55 19.48
CA VAL A 7 -2.59 11.29 18.18
C VAL A 7 -1.55 10.18 18.31
N LYS A 8 -0.74 10.18 19.38
CA LYS A 8 0.25 9.14 19.64
C LYS A 8 -0.38 7.74 19.71
N LYS A 9 -1.53 7.62 20.40
CA LYS A 9 -2.24 6.35 20.52
C LYS A 9 -2.85 5.91 19.19
N ARG A 10 -3.39 6.84 18.39
CA ARG A 10 -3.91 6.55 17.04
C ARG A 10 -2.81 6.02 16.12
N ILE A 11 -1.65 6.68 16.09
CA ILE A 11 -0.49 6.25 15.31
C ILE A 11 -0.01 4.87 15.78
N ALA A 12 0.11 4.64 17.10
CA ALA A 12 0.54 3.35 17.63
C ALA A 12 -0.40 2.19 17.23
N ILE A 13 -1.72 2.41 17.29
CA ILE A 13 -2.73 1.45 16.83
C ILE A 13 -2.52 1.13 15.34
N THR A 14 -2.38 2.15 14.49
CA THR A 14 -2.21 1.97 13.04
C THR A 14 -0.90 1.28 12.69
N LEU A 15 0.22 1.66 13.32
CA LEU A 15 1.51 1.00 13.10
C LEU A 15 1.48 -0.46 13.52
N TRP A 16 0.81 -0.78 14.64
CA TRP A 16 0.65 -2.17 15.08
C TRP A 16 -0.15 -2.99 14.07
N PHE A 17 -1.25 -2.42 13.56
CA PHE A 17 -2.07 -3.06 12.52
C PHE A 17 -1.27 -3.31 11.24
N LEU A 18 -0.46 -2.36 10.80
CA LEU A 18 0.34 -2.49 9.57
C LEU A 18 1.54 -3.45 9.72
N ALA A 19 2.13 -3.54 10.91
CA ALA A 19 3.32 -4.35 11.16
C ALA A 19 3.02 -5.82 11.49
N THR A 20 1.82 -6.13 11.99
CA THR A 20 1.48 -7.47 12.49
C THR A 20 0.29 -8.05 11.73
N PRO A 21 0.33 -9.31 11.28
CA PRO A 21 -0.86 -10.02 10.81
C PRO A 21 -1.76 -10.29 12.02
N GLY A 22 -2.62 -9.33 12.38
CA GLY A 22 -3.43 -9.38 13.58
C GLY A 22 -4.84 -8.85 13.35
N GLU A 23 -5.83 -9.53 13.94
CA GLU A 23 -7.21 -9.10 13.85
C GLU A 23 -7.47 -7.85 14.70
N PHE A 24 -8.46 -7.04 14.29
CA PHE A 24 -8.91 -5.87 15.06
C PHE A 24 -9.27 -6.18 16.52
N ARG A 25 -9.68 -7.42 16.83
CA ARG A 25 -9.97 -7.85 18.20
C ARG A 25 -8.73 -7.83 19.09
N THR A 26 -7.62 -8.38 18.60
CA THR A 26 -6.35 -8.40 19.35
C THR A 26 -5.85 -6.99 19.64
N ILE A 27 -5.90 -6.11 18.64
CA ILE A 27 -5.50 -4.70 18.77
C ILE A 27 -6.43 -3.95 19.74
N SER A 28 -7.73 -4.23 19.67
CA SER A 28 -8.73 -3.67 20.57
C SER A 28 -8.41 -4.00 22.04
N HIS A 29 -8.09 -5.25 22.35
CA HIS A 29 -7.68 -5.67 23.69
C HIS A 29 -6.34 -5.03 24.11
N LEU A 30 -5.34 -5.01 23.22
CA LEU A 30 -4.01 -4.46 23.52
C LEU A 30 -4.04 -2.97 23.88
N PHE A 31 -4.81 -2.17 23.13
CA PHE A 31 -4.87 -0.73 23.32
C PHE A 31 -6.05 -0.27 24.19
N GLY A 32 -6.90 -1.19 24.67
CA GLY A 32 -8.05 -0.88 25.51
C GLY A 32 -9.07 0.04 24.82
N VAL A 33 -9.38 -0.22 23.54
CA VAL A 33 -10.31 0.57 22.73
C VAL A 33 -11.31 -0.36 22.04
N ALA A 34 -12.52 0.12 21.71
CA ALA A 34 -13.49 -0.71 21.01
C ALA A 34 -13.01 -1.13 19.62
N ARG A 35 -13.41 -2.32 19.14
CA ARG A 35 -13.04 -2.83 17.81
C ARG A 35 -13.41 -1.87 16.68
N CYS A 36 -14.58 -1.25 16.76
CA CYS A 36 -15.03 -0.24 15.80
C CYS A 36 -14.09 0.99 15.79
N THR A 37 -13.62 1.42 16.97
CA THR A 37 -12.66 2.51 17.09
C THR A 37 -11.31 2.17 16.46
N VAL A 38 -10.82 0.93 16.62
CA VAL A 38 -9.59 0.48 15.93
C VAL A 38 -9.77 0.61 14.42
N CYS A 39 -10.86 0.08 13.88
CA CYS A 39 -11.16 0.14 12.44
C CYS A 39 -11.14 1.60 11.93
N VAL A 40 -11.92 2.48 12.56
CA VAL A 40 -11.99 3.90 12.19
C VAL A 40 -10.61 4.57 12.26
N VAL A 41 -9.88 4.37 13.37
CA VAL A 41 -8.55 4.96 13.57
C VAL A 41 -7.55 4.49 12.52
N VAL A 42 -7.54 3.20 12.18
CA VAL A 42 -6.66 2.65 11.14
C VAL A 42 -6.96 3.30 9.79
N HIS A 43 -8.23 3.33 9.38
CA HIS A 43 -8.63 3.93 8.11
C HIS A 43 -8.30 5.42 8.03
N GLU A 44 -8.65 6.21 9.04
CA GLU A 44 -8.39 7.66 9.08
C GLU A 44 -6.88 7.97 9.08
N THR A 45 -6.11 7.22 9.85
CA THR A 45 -4.66 7.44 9.95
C THR A 45 -3.95 7.04 8.65
N CYS A 46 -4.33 5.91 8.04
CA CYS A 46 -3.80 5.52 6.73
C CYS A 46 -4.16 6.55 5.64
N ALA A 47 -5.41 7.04 5.63
CA ALA A 47 -5.83 8.07 4.69
C ALA A 47 -5.04 9.38 4.87
N ALA A 48 -4.75 9.78 6.11
CA ALA A 48 -3.91 10.94 6.41
C ALA A 48 -2.45 10.72 5.99
N ILE A 49 -1.89 9.53 6.22
CA ILE A 49 -0.54 9.17 5.78
C ILE A 49 -0.44 9.26 4.26
N VAL A 50 -1.39 8.66 3.53
CA VAL A 50 -1.41 8.69 2.07
C VAL A 50 -1.55 10.13 1.57
N SER A 51 -2.50 10.91 2.10
CA SER A 51 -2.76 12.27 1.61
C SER A 51 -1.59 13.23 1.82
N VAL A 52 -0.84 13.09 2.92
CA VAL A 52 0.25 14.01 3.28
C VAL A 52 1.62 13.50 2.84
N LEU A 53 1.91 12.21 3.00
CA LEU A 53 3.25 11.66 2.82
C LEU A 53 3.49 11.03 1.44
N MET A 54 2.45 10.55 0.74
CA MET A 54 2.63 9.86 -0.55
C MET A 54 3.41 10.72 -1.54
N LYS A 55 3.04 11.99 -1.72
CA LYS A 55 3.72 12.92 -2.64
C LYS A 55 5.18 13.21 -2.28
N ARG A 56 5.57 12.98 -1.01
CA ARG A 56 6.93 13.21 -0.53
C ARG A 56 7.83 12.00 -0.79
N PHE A 57 7.31 10.79 -0.62
CA PHE A 57 8.10 9.56 -0.68
C PHE A 57 7.96 8.80 -2.01
N ILE A 58 6.76 8.78 -2.60
CA ILE A 58 6.49 8.11 -3.87
C ILE A 58 6.44 9.18 -4.94
N LYS A 59 7.57 9.39 -5.60
CA LYS A 59 7.73 10.33 -6.72
C LYS A 59 8.57 9.67 -7.80
N PHE A 60 8.16 9.86 -9.05
CA PHE A 60 8.95 9.40 -10.17
C PHE A 60 10.25 10.24 -10.27
N PRO A 61 11.43 9.60 -10.41
CA PRO A 61 12.70 10.30 -10.42
C PRO A 61 12.84 11.23 -11.63
N LYS A 62 13.58 12.33 -11.47
CA LYS A 62 13.84 13.33 -12.52
C LYS A 62 15.28 13.84 -12.44
N GLY A 63 15.81 14.29 -13.57
CA GLY A 63 17.17 14.87 -13.63
C GLY A 63 18.24 13.89 -13.15
N ASP A 64 19.09 14.33 -12.24
CA ASP A 64 20.21 13.53 -11.74
C ASP A 64 19.76 12.27 -10.97
N GLU A 65 18.61 12.31 -10.27
CA GLU A 65 18.05 11.12 -9.61
C GLU A 65 17.72 10.01 -10.63
N LEU A 66 17.25 10.39 -11.83
CA LEU A 66 16.95 9.42 -12.90
C LEU A 66 18.24 8.84 -13.49
N ASN A 67 19.26 9.66 -13.69
CA ASN A 67 20.57 9.20 -14.17
C ASN A 67 21.22 8.22 -13.19
N ASP A 68 21.14 8.49 -11.88
CA ASP A 68 21.61 7.56 -10.84
C ASP A 68 20.88 6.21 -10.92
N ILE A 69 19.55 6.24 -11.09
CA ILE A 69 18.76 5.01 -11.18
C ILE A 69 19.13 4.21 -12.43
N VAL A 70 19.29 4.86 -13.58
CA VAL A 70 19.69 4.20 -14.83
C VAL A 70 21.07 3.53 -14.68
N GLN A 71 22.05 4.24 -14.14
CA GLN A 71 23.38 3.69 -13.89
C GLN A 71 23.34 2.56 -12.84
N GLY A 72 22.51 2.70 -11.81
CA GLY A 72 22.31 1.69 -10.78
C GLY A 72 21.71 0.40 -11.33
N CYS A 73 20.70 0.50 -12.20
CA CYS A 73 20.10 -0.65 -12.89
C CYS A 73 21.11 -1.35 -13.81
N GLU A 74 21.87 -0.59 -14.59
CA GLU A 74 22.91 -1.14 -15.47
C GLU A 74 24.00 -1.86 -14.67
N LYS A 75 24.48 -1.25 -13.59
CA LYS A 75 25.52 -1.84 -12.73
C LYS A 75 25.04 -3.10 -12.00
N LYS A 76 23.80 -3.11 -11.53
CA LYS A 76 23.27 -4.20 -10.67
C LYS A 76 22.68 -5.35 -11.48
N TRP A 77 22.07 -5.06 -12.62
CA TRP A 77 21.30 -6.04 -13.41
C TRP A 77 21.75 -6.15 -14.86
N GLY A 78 22.69 -5.31 -15.33
CA GLY A 78 23.13 -5.30 -16.71
C GLY A 78 22.11 -4.74 -17.68
N LEU A 79 21.13 -3.96 -17.19
CA LEU A 79 20.05 -3.39 -17.99
C LEU A 79 20.33 -1.91 -18.29
N PRO A 80 20.92 -1.57 -19.46
CA PRO A 80 21.18 -0.20 -19.83
C PRO A 80 19.86 0.56 -20.06
N GLN A 81 19.86 1.87 -19.78
CA GLN A 81 18.70 2.75 -19.95
C GLN A 81 17.43 2.33 -19.18
N CYS A 82 17.56 1.50 -18.15
CA CYS A 82 16.44 1.06 -17.31
C CYS A 82 16.20 2.03 -16.14
N ALA A 83 15.04 2.65 -16.09
CA ALA A 83 14.66 3.63 -15.06
C ALA A 83 13.91 3.01 -13.85
N GLY A 84 13.79 1.68 -13.82
CA GLY A 84 13.04 0.94 -12.80
C GLY A 84 12.35 -0.28 -13.39
N ALA A 85 11.82 -1.13 -12.50
CA ALA A 85 11.02 -2.29 -12.85
C ALA A 85 9.55 -2.02 -12.50
N ILE A 86 8.65 -2.35 -13.42
CA ILE A 86 7.21 -2.26 -13.24
C ILE A 86 6.63 -3.67 -13.12
N ASP A 87 5.75 -3.87 -12.14
CA ASP A 87 5.00 -5.12 -12.02
C ASP A 87 3.65 -4.89 -11.32
N GLY A 88 2.73 -5.81 -11.56
CA GLY A 88 1.40 -5.87 -10.97
C GLY A 88 1.27 -6.98 -9.93
N SER A 89 0.39 -6.80 -8.94
CA SER A 89 0.06 -7.85 -7.99
C SER A 89 -1.42 -7.82 -7.59
N HIS A 90 -1.95 -8.98 -7.23
CA HIS A 90 -3.32 -9.12 -6.75
C HIS A 90 -3.35 -9.08 -5.23
N ILE A 91 -4.02 -8.09 -4.66
CA ILE A 91 -4.30 -8.00 -3.22
C ILE A 91 -5.64 -8.68 -2.96
N PRO A 92 -5.69 -9.79 -2.19
CA PRO A 92 -6.93 -10.46 -1.87
C PRO A 92 -7.90 -9.55 -1.12
N ILE A 93 -9.18 -9.61 -1.49
CA ILE A 93 -10.27 -8.92 -0.81
C ILE A 93 -11.43 -9.88 -0.55
N SER A 94 -12.31 -9.50 0.38
CA SER A 94 -13.64 -10.12 0.43
C SER A 94 -14.44 -9.73 -0.82
N ALA A 95 -15.33 -10.61 -1.27
CA ALA A 95 -16.21 -10.34 -2.40
C ALA A 95 -17.00 -9.03 -2.16
N PRO A 96 -16.88 -8.03 -3.03
CA PRO A 96 -17.68 -6.80 -2.92
C PRO A 96 -19.18 -7.10 -3.03
N ALA A 97 -20.02 -6.28 -2.40
CA ALA A 97 -21.46 -6.45 -2.49
C ALA A 97 -22.02 -6.20 -3.91
N ASN A 98 -21.37 -5.30 -4.65
CA ASN A 98 -21.75 -4.90 -6.00
C ASN A 98 -20.66 -5.32 -7.00
N ASN A 99 -21.06 -5.81 -8.17
CA ASN A 99 -20.15 -6.19 -9.26
C ASN A 99 -19.02 -7.15 -8.83
N HIS A 100 -19.32 -8.10 -7.93
CA HIS A 100 -18.30 -8.99 -7.35
C HIS A 100 -17.52 -9.77 -8.42
N THR A 101 -18.16 -10.11 -9.53
CA THR A 101 -17.54 -10.79 -10.69
C THR A 101 -16.33 -10.04 -11.24
N ASP A 102 -16.36 -8.71 -11.24
CA ASP A 102 -15.28 -7.88 -11.78
C ASP A 102 -14.00 -8.00 -10.93
N TYR A 103 -14.14 -8.40 -9.66
CA TYR A 103 -13.02 -8.55 -8.75
C TYR A 103 -12.50 -10.00 -8.72
N TYR A 104 -13.20 -10.95 -9.33
CA TYR A 104 -12.78 -12.35 -9.38
C TYR A 104 -11.70 -12.54 -10.44
N ASN A 105 -10.50 -12.91 -10.00
CA ASN A 105 -9.34 -13.02 -10.88
C ASN A 105 -9.20 -14.43 -11.50
N ARG A 106 -8.30 -14.54 -12.49
CA ARG A 106 -7.93 -15.82 -13.14
C ARG A 106 -7.33 -16.87 -12.19
N LYS A 107 -6.89 -16.47 -11.00
CA LYS A 107 -6.33 -17.35 -9.95
C LYS A 107 -7.41 -17.90 -9.01
N GLY A 108 -8.69 -17.58 -9.24
CA GLY A 108 -9.80 -18.15 -8.50
C GLY A 108 -10.12 -17.46 -7.16
N PHE A 109 -9.75 -16.19 -6.99
CA PHE A 109 -10.09 -15.42 -5.80
C PHE A 109 -10.44 -13.95 -6.11
N TYR A 110 -11.14 -13.29 -5.18
CA TYR A 110 -11.48 -11.87 -5.30
C TYR A 110 -10.28 -10.99 -4.93
N SER A 111 -9.95 -10.01 -5.77
CA SER A 111 -8.78 -9.15 -5.56
C SER A 111 -8.95 -7.75 -6.14
N VAL A 112 -8.12 -6.83 -5.67
CA VAL A 112 -7.80 -5.58 -6.36
C VAL A 112 -6.36 -5.63 -6.85
N VAL A 113 -6.09 -4.98 -7.98
CA VAL A 113 -4.75 -4.90 -8.54
C VAL A 113 -4.01 -3.71 -7.93
N ILE A 114 -2.76 -3.95 -7.55
CA ILE A 114 -1.73 -2.94 -7.34
C ILE A 114 -0.72 -3.03 -8.48
N GLN A 115 -0.29 -1.90 -9.00
CA GLN A 115 0.85 -1.79 -9.91
C GLN A 115 1.86 -0.86 -9.27
N ALA A 116 3.14 -1.21 -9.35
CA ALA A 116 4.18 -0.38 -8.79
C ALA A 116 5.43 -0.35 -9.67
N ILE A 117 6.14 0.77 -9.60
CA ILE A 117 7.47 0.91 -10.19
C ILE A 117 8.48 0.98 -9.05
N VAL A 118 9.54 0.18 -9.12
CA VAL A 118 10.64 0.18 -8.14
C VAL A 118 11.98 0.50 -8.79
N ASP A 119 12.83 1.24 -8.08
CA ASP A 119 14.19 1.52 -8.51
C ASP A 119 15.18 0.38 -8.19
N TYR A 120 16.45 0.56 -8.56
CA TYR A 120 17.54 -0.40 -8.28
C TYR A 120 17.79 -0.64 -6.78
N ARG A 121 17.29 0.25 -5.91
CA ARG A 121 17.38 0.17 -4.44
C ARG A 121 16.15 -0.49 -3.82
N TYR A 122 15.24 -0.98 -4.65
CA TYR A 122 13.97 -1.58 -4.24
C TYR A 122 13.02 -0.58 -3.56
N LEU A 123 13.14 0.71 -3.88
CA LEU A 123 12.23 1.75 -3.40
C LEU A 123 11.13 2.01 -4.43
N PHE A 124 9.89 2.18 -3.95
CA PHE A 124 8.77 2.55 -4.80
C PHE A 124 8.93 3.97 -5.37
N CYS A 125 8.92 4.07 -6.70
CA CYS A 125 8.91 5.33 -7.44
C CYS A 125 7.49 5.76 -7.82
N ASP A 126 6.63 4.79 -8.10
CA ASP A 126 5.23 5.00 -8.43
C ASP A 126 4.40 3.82 -7.92
N VAL A 127 3.15 4.10 -7.52
CA VAL A 127 2.21 3.09 -7.07
C VAL A 127 0.81 3.50 -7.51
N TYR A 128 0.11 2.57 -8.14
CA TYR A 128 -1.30 2.68 -8.49
C TYR A 128 -2.09 1.51 -7.90
N CYS A 129 -3.21 1.78 -7.24
CA CYS A 129 -4.05 0.77 -6.61
C CYS A 129 -5.52 0.99 -6.97
N GLY A 130 -6.27 -0.10 -7.18
CA GLY A 130 -7.73 -0.06 -7.11
C GLY A 130 -8.47 -0.61 -8.33
N TRP A 131 -7.77 -1.08 -9.36
CA TRP A 131 -8.44 -1.79 -10.45
C TRP A 131 -9.01 -3.14 -9.98
N PRO A 132 -10.19 -3.56 -10.48
CA PRO A 132 -10.74 -4.87 -10.17
C PRO A 132 -9.81 -6.00 -10.61
N GLY A 133 -9.82 -7.11 -9.86
CA GLY A 133 -8.96 -8.26 -10.09
C GLY A 133 -9.14 -9.01 -11.42
N SER A 134 -10.19 -8.73 -12.18
CA SER A 134 -10.37 -9.24 -13.54
C SER A 134 -9.53 -8.48 -14.59
N VAL A 135 -9.08 -7.25 -14.27
CA VAL A 135 -8.24 -6.44 -15.14
C VAL A 135 -6.86 -7.10 -15.27
N HIS A 136 -6.35 -7.17 -16.49
CA HIS A 136 -5.02 -7.70 -16.77
C HIS A 136 -3.93 -6.83 -16.12
N ASP A 137 -2.97 -7.52 -15.48
CA ASP A 137 -1.83 -6.95 -14.76
C ASP A 137 -0.60 -6.72 -15.67
N ALA A 138 -0.76 -6.82 -17.00
CA ALA A 138 0.30 -6.79 -18.01
C ALA A 138 -0.12 -5.98 -19.25
#